data_AF-A0A0F9U4L9-F1
#
_entry.id   AF-A0A0F9U4L9-F1
#
_cell.length_a   1.000
_cell.length_b   1.000
_cell.length_c   1.000
_cell.angle_alpha   90.00
_cell.angle_beta   90.00
_cell.angle_gamma   90.00
#
_symmetry.space_group_name_H-M   'P 1'
#
loop_
_entity.id
_entity.type
_entity.pdbx_description
1 polymer ?
#
loop_
_entity_poly.entity_id
_entity_poly.type
_entity_poly.pdbx_seq_one_letter_code
_entity_poly.pdbx_strand_id
1 'polypeptide(L)'
;MTNFDSIYRMHQHHRLPIETGPTFLSTTDQLFRSGFMREELLEFDAACQRDDLPEAADALIDLVVVAMGTAVMMGLPWHALWADVQRANMSKERVVSERAYGGFDLGKPEGWEPPRSARIIDRAVASGVPAPVYSAGPRIVCLCGSTKFKEAYARWNRHFTLAGFMVLSVGFFSHADEEDVDATTKAELDQLHLHKIDLADEVGVVNVGGYVGSSTQAEIDYARSRGKPVTFLEKETTDADDS
;
A
#
# COMPACT_ATOMS: atom_id res chain seq x y z
N MET A 1 -0.42 0.61 -0.48
CA MET A 1 0.55 -0.35 0.11
C MET A 1 1.94 0.06 -0.38
N THR A 2 2.90 0.28 0.52
CA THR A 2 4.29 0.61 0.12
C THR A 2 5.08 -0.65 -0.23
N ASN A 3 6.21 -0.52 -0.92
CA ASN A 3 7.09 -1.66 -1.22
C ASN A 3 7.53 -2.38 0.06
N PHE A 4 7.87 -1.64 1.12
CA PHE A 4 8.27 -2.22 2.40
C PHE A 4 7.13 -3.01 3.06
N ASP A 5 5.88 -2.52 2.98
CA ASP A 5 4.72 -3.24 3.51
C ASP A 5 4.48 -4.56 2.75
N SER A 6 4.74 -4.58 1.44
CA SER A 6 4.68 -5.81 0.62
C SER A 6 5.71 -6.85 1.10
N ILE A 7 6.94 -6.42 1.41
CA ILE A 7 7.98 -7.32 1.95
C ILE A 7 7.65 -7.80 3.36
N TYR A 8 7.11 -6.93 4.21
CA TYR A 8 6.63 -7.33 5.52
C TYR A 8 5.55 -8.43 5.43
N ARG A 9 4.57 -8.26 4.52
CA ARG A 9 3.53 -9.28 4.27
C ARG A 9 4.09 -10.58 3.73
N MET A 10 5.11 -10.52 2.86
CA MET A 10 5.82 -11.70 2.39
C MET A 10 6.43 -12.48 3.57
N HIS A 11 7.12 -11.78 4.49
CA HIS A 11 7.67 -12.41 5.70
C HIS A 11 6.58 -13.03 6.57
N GLN A 12 5.43 -12.36 6.74
CA GLN A 12 4.29 -12.92 7.48
C GLN A 12 3.73 -14.19 6.82
N HIS A 13 3.52 -14.14 5.50
CA HIS A 13 2.97 -15.25 4.73
C HIS A 13 3.89 -16.48 4.80
N HIS A 14 5.19 -16.29 4.63
CA HIS A 14 6.19 -17.35 4.65
C HIS A 14 6.72 -17.69 6.06
N ARG A 15 6.19 -17.04 7.11
CA ARG A 15 6.62 -17.23 8.51
C ARG A 15 8.13 -17.04 8.71
N LEU A 16 8.69 -16.07 8.00
CA LEU A 16 10.07 -15.65 8.19
C LEU A 16 10.19 -14.80 9.47
N PRO A 17 11.39 -14.66 10.05
CA PRO A 17 11.59 -13.84 11.25
C PRO A 17 11.13 -12.40 11.03
N ILE A 18 10.43 -11.87 12.03
CA ILE A 18 9.97 -10.49 12.11
C ILE A 18 10.17 -10.05 13.55
N GLU A 19 11.05 -9.08 13.74
CA GLU A 19 11.28 -8.54 15.08
C GLU A 19 10.29 -7.43 15.39
N THR A 20 9.84 -7.43 16.64
CA THR A 20 8.90 -6.42 17.14
C THR A 20 9.61 -5.16 17.57
N GLY A 21 10.90 -5.00 17.35
CA GLY A 21 11.61 -3.78 17.71
C GLY A 21 12.98 -3.74 17.04
N PRO A 22 13.61 -2.55 16.98
CA PRO A 22 14.94 -2.41 16.42
C PRO A 22 15.93 -3.31 17.16
N THR A 23 16.52 -4.27 16.44
CA THR A 23 17.50 -5.18 16.99
C THR A 23 18.51 -5.61 15.92
N PHE A 24 19.65 -6.12 16.39
CA PHE A 24 20.60 -6.79 15.51
C PHE A 24 20.14 -8.22 15.25
N LEU A 25 20.42 -8.69 14.03
CA LEU A 25 20.31 -10.10 13.71
C LEU A 25 21.36 -10.92 14.47
N SER A 26 21.11 -12.22 14.61
CA SER A 26 22.18 -13.14 15.01
C SER A 26 23.35 -13.06 14.02
N THR A 27 24.57 -13.38 14.46
CA THR A 27 25.75 -13.39 13.58
C THR A 27 25.53 -14.28 12.36
N THR A 28 24.89 -15.44 12.55
CA THR A 28 24.56 -16.36 11.47
C THR A 28 23.60 -15.72 10.47
N ASP A 29 22.49 -15.16 10.93
CA ASP A 29 21.50 -14.52 10.03
C ASP A 29 22.10 -13.30 9.33
N GLN A 30 22.89 -12.49 10.03
CA GLN A 30 23.58 -11.34 9.44
C GLN A 30 24.50 -11.77 8.29
N LEU A 31 25.25 -12.86 8.46
CA LEU A 31 26.13 -13.39 7.42
C LEU A 31 25.33 -13.91 6.22
N PHE A 32 24.23 -14.63 6.45
CA PHE A 32 23.35 -15.09 5.38
C PHE A 32 22.74 -13.92 4.60
N ARG A 33 22.14 -12.95 5.29
CA ARG A 33 21.53 -11.77 4.66
C ARG A 33 22.55 -10.93 3.88
N SER A 34 23.75 -10.76 4.42
CA SER A 34 24.85 -10.07 3.73
C SER A 34 25.36 -10.85 2.52
N GLY A 35 25.31 -12.19 2.57
CA GLY A 35 25.60 -13.07 1.45
C GLY A 35 24.64 -12.83 0.29
N PHE A 36 23.33 -12.91 0.54
CA PHE A 36 22.30 -12.63 -0.47
C PHE A 36 22.44 -11.23 -1.06
N MET A 37 22.60 -10.18 -0.24
CA MET A 37 22.80 -8.82 -0.78
C MET A 37 24.05 -8.71 -1.67
N ARG A 38 25.09 -9.50 -1.41
CA ARG A 38 26.28 -9.53 -2.27
C ARG A 38 26.02 -10.30 -3.56
N GLU A 39 25.27 -11.38 -3.50
CA GLU A 39 24.86 -12.18 -4.66
C GLU A 39 24.10 -11.31 -5.67
N GLU A 40 23.03 -10.64 -5.24
CA GLU A 40 22.23 -9.77 -6.13
C GLU A 40 23.06 -8.63 -6.75
N LEU A 41 24.00 -8.06 -5.98
CA LEU A 41 24.90 -7.03 -6.50
C LEU A 41 25.85 -7.58 -7.57
N LEU A 42 26.36 -8.80 -7.39
CA LEU A 42 27.22 -9.46 -8.37
C LEU A 42 26.44 -9.83 -9.64
N GLU A 43 25.18 -10.24 -9.50
CA GLU A 43 24.30 -10.51 -10.64
C GLU A 43 24.02 -9.24 -11.44
N PHE A 44 23.74 -8.12 -10.75
CA PHE A 44 23.61 -6.82 -11.41
C PHE A 44 24.87 -6.43 -12.19
N ASP A 45 26.04 -6.53 -11.57
CA ASP A 45 27.32 -6.21 -12.24
C ASP A 45 27.56 -7.10 -13.46
N ALA A 46 27.24 -8.40 -13.37
CA ALA A 46 27.38 -9.36 -14.46
C ALA A 46 26.37 -9.09 -15.60
N ALA A 47 25.12 -8.75 -15.27
CA ALA A 47 24.10 -8.37 -16.24
C ALA A 47 24.49 -7.10 -17.00
N CYS A 48 25.00 -6.07 -16.30
CA CYS A 48 25.54 -4.87 -16.94
C CYS A 48 26.73 -5.16 -17.87
N GLN A 49 27.63 -6.06 -17.50
CA GLN A 49 28.75 -6.47 -18.37
C GLN A 49 28.30 -7.18 -19.65
N ARG A 50 27.11 -7.78 -19.63
CA ARG A 50 26.50 -8.46 -20.78
C ARG A 50 25.52 -7.58 -21.56
N ASP A 51 25.36 -6.31 -21.18
CA ASP A 51 24.30 -5.41 -21.68
C ASP A 51 22.88 -6.03 -21.55
N ASP A 52 22.64 -6.84 -20.52
CA ASP A 52 21.35 -7.49 -20.25
C ASP A 52 20.49 -6.61 -19.32
N LEU A 53 19.68 -5.73 -19.92
CA LEU A 53 18.84 -4.80 -19.16
C LEU A 53 17.75 -5.50 -18.32
N PRO A 54 17.01 -6.51 -18.83
CA PRO A 54 16.05 -7.25 -18.01
C PRO A 54 16.67 -7.88 -16.76
N GLU A 55 17.80 -8.56 -16.89
CA GLU A 55 18.47 -9.22 -15.76
C GLU A 55 19.07 -8.19 -14.78
N ALA A 56 19.61 -7.09 -15.30
CA ALA A 56 20.09 -5.99 -14.46
C ALA A 56 18.93 -5.36 -13.65
N ALA A 57 17.75 -5.23 -14.25
CA ALA A 57 16.57 -4.73 -13.54
C ALA A 57 16.09 -5.70 -12.46
N ASP A 58 16.09 -7.01 -12.76
CA ASP A 58 15.72 -8.06 -11.81
C ASP A 58 16.64 -8.06 -10.58
N ALA A 59 17.96 -8.13 -10.81
CA ALA A 59 18.96 -8.12 -9.74
C ALA A 59 18.92 -6.84 -8.87
N LEU A 60 18.60 -5.68 -9.46
CA LEU A 60 18.39 -4.45 -8.68
C LEU A 60 17.16 -4.53 -7.78
N ILE A 61 16.05 -5.10 -8.28
CA ILE A 61 14.84 -5.29 -7.48
C ILE A 61 15.10 -6.29 -6.37
N ASP A 62 15.75 -7.42 -6.68
CA ASP A 62 16.05 -8.46 -5.70
C ASP A 62 17.00 -7.97 -4.62
N LEU A 63 18.02 -7.17 -4.96
CA LEU A 63 18.87 -6.51 -3.98
C LEU A 63 18.06 -5.67 -2.98
N VAL A 64 17.08 -4.90 -3.48
CA VAL A 64 16.21 -4.07 -2.64
C VAL A 64 15.26 -4.93 -1.81
N VAL A 65 14.72 -6.01 -2.37
CA VAL A 65 13.87 -6.98 -1.66
C VAL A 65 14.63 -7.61 -0.50
N VAL A 66 15.87 -8.05 -0.71
CA VAL A 66 16.73 -8.62 0.33
C VAL A 66 17.08 -7.57 1.38
N ALA A 67 17.43 -6.35 0.98
CA ALA A 67 17.73 -5.27 1.93
C ALA A 67 16.52 -4.93 2.82
N MET A 68 15.33 -4.76 2.22
CA MET A 68 14.09 -4.49 2.95
C MET A 68 13.70 -5.66 3.86
N GLY A 69 13.82 -6.90 3.41
CA GLY A 69 13.52 -8.07 4.24
C GLY A 69 14.46 -8.20 5.43
N THR A 70 15.72 -7.76 5.28
CA THR A 70 16.68 -7.69 6.39
C THR A 70 16.23 -6.64 7.42
N ALA A 71 15.76 -5.48 6.97
CA ALA A 71 15.22 -4.45 7.84
C ALA A 71 13.92 -4.88 8.57
N VAL A 72 13.08 -5.71 7.92
CA VAL A 72 11.92 -6.36 8.57
C VAL A 72 12.38 -7.30 9.69
N MET A 73 13.36 -8.16 9.41
CA MET A 73 13.91 -9.08 10.42
C MET A 73 14.59 -8.34 11.58
N MET A 74 15.05 -7.10 11.36
CA MET A 74 15.64 -6.26 12.39
C MET A 74 14.63 -5.36 13.12
N GLY A 75 13.33 -5.41 12.75
CA GLY A 75 12.29 -4.58 13.35
C GLY A 75 12.55 -3.07 13.19
N LEU A 76 13.24 -2.66 12.12
CA LEU A 76 13.60 -1.26 11.92
C LEU A 76 12.35 -0.42 11.60
N PRO A 77 12.27 0.84 12.09
CA PRO A 77 11.20 1.78 11.74
C PRO A 77 11.45 2.35 10.34
N TRP A 78 11.35 1.48 9.32
CA TRP A 78 11.81 1.73 7.96
C TRP A 78 11.26 3.02 7.36
N HIS A 79 9.95 3.26 7.48
CA HIS A 79 9.32 4.45 6.92
C HIS A 79 9.87 5.75 7.52
N ALA A 80 10.15 5.76 8.83
CA ALA A 80 10.73 6.92 9.49
C ALA A 80 12.18 7.14 9.07
N LEU A 81 12.97 6.05 8.98
CA LEU A 81 14.36 6.10 8.50
C LEU A 81 14.43 6.57 7.04
N TRP A 82 13.61 5.98 6.17
CA TRP A 82 13.53 6.34 4.75
C TRP A 82 13.13 7.80 4.57
N ALA A 83 12.06 8.25 5.22
CA ALA A 83 11.60 9.63 5.14
C ALA A 83 12.66 10.63 5.62
N ASP A 84 13.41 10.29 6.68
CA ASP A 84 14.44 11.18 7.21
C ASP A 84 15.72 11.21 6.34
N VAL A 85 16.09 10.07 5.74
CA VAL A 85 17.15 10.02 4.73
C VAL A 85 16.76 10.81 3.49
N GLN A 86 15.52 10.65 3.00
CA GLN A 86 15.03 11.40 1.85
C GLN A 86 14.95 12.90 2.14
N ARG A 87 14.47 13.31 3.32
CA ARG A 87 14.52 14.71 3.77
C ARG A 87 15.94 15.27 3.65
N ALA A 88 16.93 14.57 4.19
CA ALA A 88 18.32 15.03 4.17
C ALA A 88 18.93 15.01 2.76
N ASN A 89 18.53 14.07 1.90
CA ASN A 89 19.01 14.02 0.51
C ASN A 89 18.38 15.12 -0.35
N MET A 90 17.08 15.38 -0.20
CA MET A 90 16.36 16.41 -0.95
C MET A 90 16.73 17.84 -0.54
N SER A 91 17.36 18.02 0.63
CA SER A 91 17.92 19.31 1.07
C SER A 91 19.36 19.55 0.61
N LYS A 92 19.94 18.63 -0.18
CA LYS A 92 21.25 18.85 -0.81
C LYS A 92 21.09 19.71 -2.06
N GLU A 93 22.15 20.43 -2.39
CA GLU A 93 22.19 21.32 -3.55
C GLU A 93 23.21 20.81 -4.57
N ARG A 94 22.95 21.10 -5.85
CA ARG A 94 23.87 20.76 -6.92
C ARG A 94 25.14 21.59 -6.80
N VAL A 95 26.28 20.94 -6.64
CA VAL A 95 27.61 21.57 -6.60
C VAL A 95 28.44 21.11 -7.78
N VAL A 96 29.28 21.98 -8.31
CA VAL A 96 30.25 21.61 -9.35
C VAL A 96 31.31 20.72 -8.71
N SER A 97 31.59 19.57 -9.33
CA SER A 97 32.59 18.63 -8.84
C SER A 97 33.37 18.04 -10.01
N GLU A 98 34.67 18.31 -10.06
CA GLU A 98 35.58 17.74 -11.07
C GLU A 98 35.80 16.23 -10.90
N ARG A 99 35.41 15.67 -9.75
CA ARG A 99 35.58 14.25 -9.43
C ARG A 99 34.31 13.43 -9.65
N ALA A 100 33.18 14.09 -9.91
CA ALA A 100 31.90 13.42 -10.09
C ALA A 100 31.60 13.15 -11.57
N TYR A 101 31.02 11.99 -11.85
CA TYR A 101 30.52 11.66 -13.18
C TYR A 101 29.46 12.69 -13.62
N GLY A 102 29.66 13.34 -14.77
CA GLY A 102 28.79 14.41 -15.25
C GLY A 102 29.11 15.82 -14.72
N GLY A 103 30.19 15.99 -13.94
CA GLY A 103 30.71 17.31 -13.54
C GLY A 103 29.97 17.99 -12.39
N PHE A 104 29.07 17.28 -11.71
CA PHE A 104 28.34 17.79 -10.55
C PHE A 104 28.11 16.72 -9.50
N ASP A 105 27.97 17.16 -8.24
CA ASP A 105 27.64 16.34 -7.08
C ASP A 105 26.50 16.99 -6.27
N LEU A 106 25.99 16.30 -5.26
CA LEU A 106 25.02 16.81 -4.31
C LEU A 106 25.74 17.25 -3.03
N GLY A 107 26.02 18.55 -2.96
CA GLY A 107 26.67 19.20 -1.82
C GLY A 107 25.71 19.48 -0.67
N LYS A 108 26.27 19.64 0.52
CA LYS A 108 25.54 19.96 1.76
C LYS A 108 25.59 21.49 1.94
N PRO A 109 24.47 22.23 1.78
CA PRO A 109 24.47 23.68 1.98
C PRO A 109 24.72 24.07 3.44
N GLU A 110 24.90 25.37 3.69
CA GLU A 110 25.00 25.89 5.06
C GLU A 110 23.73 25.54 5.86
N GLY A 111 23.92 25.05 7.09
CA GLY A 111 22.82 24.61 7.94
C GLY A 111 22.21 23.25 7.56
N TRP A 112 22.79 22.51 6.60
CA TRP A 112 22.31 21.17 6.26
C TRP A 112 22.40 20.19 7.45
N GLU A 113 21.31 19.48 7.72
CA GLU A 113 21.23 18.48 8.78
C GLU A 113 21.31 17.04 8.24
N PRO A 114 22.18 16.18 8.79
CA PRO A 114 22.23 14.77 8.40
C PRO A 114 20.97 13.98 8.78
N PRO A 115 20.81 12.76 8.24
CA PRO A 115 19.82 11.83 8.74
C PRO A 115 20.01 11.58 10.25
N ARG A 116 18.90 11.58 10.98
CA ARG A 116 18.78 11.48 12.44
C ARG A 116 18.46 10.04 12.85
N SER A 117 19.07 9.08 12.18
CA SER A 117 18.79 7.65 12.34
C SER A 117 18.89 7.19 13.79
N ALA A 118 19.91 7.63 14.53
CA ALA A 118 20.07 7.31 15.95
C ALA A 118 18.84 7.73 16.78
N ARG A 119 18.40 8.99 16.65
CA ARG A 119 17.21 9.49 17.36
C ARG A 119 15.93 8.73 17.01
N ILE A 120 15.79 8.30 15.76
CA ILE A 120 14.64 7.52 15.30
C ILE A 120 14.66 6.12 15.94
N ILE A 121 15.81 5.46 15.96
CA ILE A 121 16.01 4.16 16.60
C ILE A 121 15.79 4.26 18.11
N ASP A 122 16.42 5.23 18.78
CA ASP A 122 16.29 5.44 20.22
C ASP A 122 14.83 5.66 20.63
N ARG A 123 14.07 6.43 19.84
CA ARG A 123 12.63 6.63 20.07
C ARG A 123 11.84 5.33 19.90
N ALA A 124 12.13 4.54 18.88
CA ALA A 124 11.47 3.27 18.64
C ALA A 124 11.75 2.29 19.80
N VAL A 125 13.00 2.17 20.22
CA VAL A 125 13.40 1.35 21.38
C VAL A 125 12.74 1.85 22.68
N ALA A 126 12.80 3.16 22.97
CA ALA A 126 12.27 3.74 24.19
C ALA A 126 10.75 3.66 24.30
N SER A 127 10.03 3.66 23.17
CA SER A 127 8.57 3.55 23.19
C SER A 127 8.08 2.19 23.70
N GLY A 128 8.88 1.12 23.62
CA GLY A 128 8.47 -0.25 23.97
C GLY A 128 7.25 -0.77 23.19
N VAL A 129 6.72 0.06 22.30
CA VAL A 129 5.68 -0.29 21.34
C VAL A 129 6.37 -1.12 20.28
N PRO A 130 5.79 -2.27 19.90
CA PRO A 130 6.31 -3.02 18.78
C PRO A 130 6.60 -2.08 17.61
N ALA A 131 7.75 -2.21 16.94
CA ALA A 131 8.00 -1.69 15.60
C ALA A 131 6.67 -1.76 14.87
N PRO A 132 6.14 -0.58 14.42
CA PRO A 132 4.73 -0.41 14.14
C PRO A 132 4.28 -1.67 13.46
N VAL A 133 3.36 -2.42 14.09
CA VAL A 133 2.70 -3.51 13.38
C VAL A 133 2.32 -2.83 12.09
N TYR A 134 2.95 -3.22 10.97
CA TYR A 134 2.67 -2.61 9.68
C TYR A 134 1.31 -3.18 9.29
N SER A 135 0.29 -2.88 10.12
CA SER A 135 -1.07 -2.86 9.72
C SER A 135 -1.02 -1.97 8.51
N ALA A 136 -1.33 -2.58 7.37
CA ALA A 136 -1.96 -1.86 6.29
C ALA A 136 -2.73 -0.70 6.92
N GLY A 137 -2.53 0.53 6.44
CA GLY A 137 -3.46 1.59 6.78
C GLY A 137 -4.90 1.03 6.71
N PRO A 138 -5.82 1.53 7.53
CA PRO A 138 -7.17 0.98 7.68
C PRO A 138 -7.70 0.48 6.33
N ARG A 139 -8.07 -0.81 6.25
CA ARG A 139 -8.46 -1.46 4.99
C ARG A 139 -9.48 -0.58 4.27
N ILE A 140 -9.31 -0.45 2.95
CA ILE A 140 -10.17 0.40 2.13
C ILE A 140 -11.30 -0.45 1.58
N VAL A 141 -12.55 -0.09 1.89
CA VAL A 141 -13.73 -0.69 1.28
C VAL A 141 -14.39 0.30 0.33
N CYS A 142 -14.61 -0.11 -0.92
CA CYS A 142 -15.47 0.63 -1.85
C CYS A 142 -16.90 0.09 -1.73
N LEU A 143 -17.86 0.97 -1.46
CA LEU A 143 -19.27 0.60 -1.46
C LEU A 143 -19.85 0.80 -2.86
N CYS A 144 -20.46 -0.24 -3.43
CA CYS A 144 -21.20 -0.18 -4.69
C CYS A 144 -22.66 -0.59 -4.48
N GLY A 145 -23.56 -0.16 -5.35
CA GLY A 145 -24.99 -0.35 -5.17
C GLY A 145 -25.83 0.82 -5.67
N SER A 146 -27.14 0.60 -5.77
CA SER A 146 -28.06 1.63 -6.30
C SER A 146 -28.11 2.86 -5.39
N THR A 147 -27.89 4.04 -5.98
CA THR A 147 -27.93 5.32 -5.25
C THR A 147 -29.33 5.70 -4.74
N LYS A 148 -30.38 4.95 -5.09
CA LYS A 148 -31.71 5.10 -4.47
C LYS A 148 -31.74 4.71 -2.98
N PHE A 149 -30.77 3.91 -2.52
CA PHE A 149 -30.72 3.40 -1.14
C PHE A 149 -29.81 4.23 -0.23
N LYS A 150 -30.04 5.54 -0.17
CA LYS A 150 -29.22 6.51 0.60
C LYS A 150 -29.07 6.12 2.08
N GLU A 151 -30.13 5.66 2.72
CA GLU A 151 -30.10 5.24 4.14
C GLU A 151 -29.23 3.98 4.37
N ALA A 152 -29.27 3.02 3.44
CA ALA A 152 -28.44 1.83 3.53
C ALA A 152 -26.96 2.17 3.37
N TYR A 153 -26.63 3.07 2.45
CA TYR A 153 -25.28 3.63 2.32
C TYR A 153 -24.84 4.33 3.61
N ALA A 154 -25.67 5.18 4.20
CA ALA A 154 -25.33 5.85 5.46
C ALA A 154 -25.05 4.83 6.59
N ARG A 155 -25.87 3.77 6.69
CA ARG A 155 -25.70 2.68 7.66
C ARG A 155 -24.38 1.94 7.46
N TRP A 156 -24.04 1.55 6.23
CA TRP A 156 -22.82 0.79 5.93
C TRP A 156 -21.56 1.65 6.01
N ASN A 157 -21.62 2.91 5.59
CA ASN A 157 -20.54 3.88 5.83
C ASN A 157 -20.21 3.97 7.32
N ARG A 158 -21.23 4.15 8.18
CA ARG A 158 -21.04 4.19 9.64
C ARG A 158 -20.47 2.88 10.17
N HIS A 159 -21.00 1.73 9.73
CA HIS A 159 -20.54 0.42 10.17
C HIS A 159 -19.05 0.20 9.88
N PHE A 160 -18.64 0.35 8.62
CA PHE A 160 -17.25 0.14 8.21
C PHE A 160 -16.29 1.16 8.82
N THR A 161 -16.71 2.43 8.91
CA THR A 161 -15.91 3.46 9.59
C THR A 161 -15.67 3.11 11.06
N LEU A 162 -16.70 2.68 11.79
CA LEU A 162 -16.56 2.26 13.19
C LEU A 162 -15.75 0.97 13.35
N ALA A 163 -15.75 0.10 12.33
CA ALA A 163 -14.92 -1.09 12.26
C ALA A 163 -13.46 -0.79 11.85
N GLY A 164 -13.11 0.49 11.62
CA GLY A 164 -11.74 0.91 11.31
C GLY A 164 -11.36 0.79 9.84
N PHE A 165 -12.31 0.83 8.91
CA PHE A 165 -12.06 0.86 7.47
C PHE A 165 -12.06 2.30 6.94
N MET A 166 -11.28 2.57 5.89
CA MET A 166 -11.51 3.76 5.04
C MET A 166 -12.59 3.43 4.03
N VAL A 167 -13.64 4.23 3.98
CA VAL A 167 -14.80 3.95 3.12
C VAL A 167 -14.79 4.87 1.90
N LEU A 168 -14.69 4.28 0.71
CA LEU A 168 -14.91 4.97 -0.57
C LEU A 168 -16.37 4.72 -0.99
N SER A 169 -17.21 5.74 -0.83
CA SER A 169 -18.64 5.64 -1.13
C SER A 169 -19.03 6.51 -2.34
N VAL A 170 -20.26 6.34 -2.81
CA VAL A 170 -20.89 7.26 -3.78
C VAL A 170 -20.99 8.66 -3.13
N GLY A 171 -20.56 9.68 -3.87
CA GLY A 171 -20.61 11.08 -3.40
C GLY A 171 -21.85 11.82 -3.88
N PHE A 172 -22.66 11.18 -4.73
CA PHE A 172 -23.75 11.80 -5.45
C PHE A 172 -24.93 10.82 -5.57
N PHE A 173 -26.09 11.21 -5.08
CA PHE A 173 -27.28 10.35 -4.98
C PHE A 173 -28.38 10.79 -5.95
N SER A 174 -28.06 10.85 -7.25
CA SER A 174 -28.98 11.32 -8.31
C SER A 174 -30.41 10.75 -8.23
N HIS A 175 -30.55 9.45 -7.97
CA HIS A 175 -31.87 8.81 -7.88
C HIS A 175 -32.65 9.16 -6.60
N ALA A 176 -31.96 9.43 -5.49
CA ALA A 176 -32.62 9.76 -4.22
C ALA A 176 -32.92 11.25 -4.08
N ASP A 177 -32.11 12.10 -4.74
CA ASP A 177 -32.22 13.55 -4.67
C ASP A 177 -32.95 14.15 -5.91
N GLU A 178 -33.50 13.29 -6.79
CA GLU A 178 -34.25 13.66 -8.02
C GLU A 178 -33.50 14.65 -8.94
N GLU A 179 -32.17 14.56 -8.96
CA GLU A 179 -31.35 15.40 -9.83
C GLU A 179 -31.20 14.79 -11.22
N ASP A 180 -31.49 15.61 -12.25
CA ASP A 180 -31.40 15.20 -13.64
C ASP A 180 -29.94 15.29 -14.12
N VAL A 181 -29.37 14.13 -14.43
CA VAL A 181 -27.96 14.00 -14.81
C VAL A 181 -27.92 13.61 -16.28
N ASP A 182 -27.25 14.42 -17.10
CA ASP A 182 -27.08 14.08 -18.50
C ASP A 182 -26.24 12.79 -18.69
N ALA A 183 -26.36 12.19 -19.87
CA ALA A 183 -25.71 10.92 -20.17
C ALA A 183 -24.17 11.01 -20.09
N THR A 184 -23.59 12.18 -20.40
CA THR A 184 -22.15 12.39 -20.36
C THR A 184 -21.64 12.40 -18.92
N THR A 185 -22.27 13.18 -18.05
CA THR A 185 -21.95 13.30 -16.63
C THR A 185 -22.14 11.95 -15.93
N LYS A 186 -23.20 11.21 -16.29
CA LYS A 186 -23.39 9.84 -15.78
C LYS A 186 -22.23 8.92 -16.12
N ALA A 187 -21.75 8.94 -17.36
CA ALA A 187 -20.61 8.12 -17.78
C ALA A 187 -19.31 8.51 -17.05
N GLU A 188 -19.09 9.81 -16.80
CA GLU A 188 -17.95 10.30 -16.01
C GLU A 188 -18.02 9.85 -14.55
N LEU A 189 -19.21 9.87 -13.95
CA LEU A 189 -19.44 9.38 -12.59
C LEU A 189 -19.23 7.86 -12.49
N ASP A 190 -19.68 7.09 -13.49
CA ASP A 190 -19.44 5.65 -13.56
C ASP A 190 -17.92 5.37 -13.62
N GLN A 191 -17.18 6.09 -14.47
CA GLN A 191 -15.71 5.98 -14.55
C GLN A 191 -15.03 6.35 -13.23
N LEU A 192 -15.46 7.43 -12.57
CA LEU A 192 -14.95 7.81 -11.26
C LEU A 192 -15.13 6.66 -10.25
N HIS A 193 -16.27 5.96 -10.32
CA HIS A 193 -16.54 4.84 -9.43
C HIS A 193 -15.61 3.63 -9.68
N LEU A 194 -15.29 3.33 -10.93
CA LEU A 194 -14.30 2.29 -11.26
C LEU A 194 -12.91 2.63 -10.68
N HIS A 195 -12.49 3.89 -10.71
CA HIS A 195 -11.24 4.32 -10.08
C HIS A 195 -11.27 4.19 -8.55
N LYS A 196 -12.43 4.38 -7.90
CA LYS A 196 -12.59 4.09 -6.46
C LYS A 196 -12.39 2.61 -6.16
N ILE A 197 -12.91 1.73 -7.02
CA ILE A 197 -12.72 0.27 -6.91
C ILE A 197 -11.24 -0.10 -7.05
N ASP A 198 -10.52 0.52 -7.99
CA ASP A 198 -9.09 0.29 -8.17
C ASP A 198 -8.28 0.59 -6.90
N LEU A 199 -8.63 1.69 -6.22
CA LEU A 199 -8.00 2.13 -4.97
C LEU A 199 -8.36 1.28 -3.74
N ALA A 200 -9.50 0.57 -3.76
CA ALA A 200 -9.97 -0.17 -2.61
C ALA A 200 -9.29 -1.54 -2.42
N ASP A 201 -9.23 -2.03 -1.19
CA ASP A 201 -8.78 -3.39 -0.88
C ASP A 201 -9.90 -4.42 -1.10
N GLU A 202 -11.16 -4.01 -0.93
CA GLU A 202 -12.34 -4.85 -1.15
C GLU A 202 -13.58 -4.03 -1.54
N VAL A 203 -14.61 -4.72 -2.04
CA VAL A 203 -15.87 -4.14 -2.44
C VAL A 203 -17.02 -4.69 -1.59
N GLY A 204 -17.83 -3.78 -1.04
CA GLY A 204 -19.07 -4.09 -0.34
C GLY A 204 -20.29 -3.71 -1.18
N VAL A 205 -21.11 -4.69 -1.55
CA VAL A 205 -22.33 -4.49 -2.35
C VAL A 205 -23.50 -4.16 -1.44
N VAL A 206 -24.07 -2.96 -1.58
CA VAL A 206 -25.29 -2.52 -0.90
C VAL A 206 -26.51 -3.11 -1.62
N ASN A 207 -26.81 -4.37 -1.32
CA ASN A 207 -27.86 -5.18 -1.96
C ASN A 207 -29.16 -5.22 -1.15
N VAL A 208 -29.78 -4.05 -0.92
CA VAL A 208 -31.01 -3.95 -0.10
C VAL A 208 -32.11 -4.87 -0.62
N GLY A 209 -32.55 -5.84 0.20
CA GLY A 209 -33.55 -6.83 -0.19
C GLY A 209 -33.15 -7.68 -1.40
N GLY A 210 -31.84 -7.90 -1.63
CA GLY A 210 -31.32 -8.63 -2.78
C GLY A 210 -31.24 -7.82 -4.09
N TYR A 211 -31.59 -6.53 -4.08
CA TYR A 211 -31.57 -5.73 -5.29
C TYR A 211 -30.13 -5.45 -5.79
N VAL A 212 -29.86 -5.81 -7.05
CA VAL A 212 -28.64 -5.44 -7.79
C VAL A 212 -29.05 -4.91 -9.17
N GLY A 213 -28.71 -3.65 -9.46
CA GLY A 213 -28.99 -3.03 -10.76
C GLY A 213 -27.88 -3.30 -11.79
N SER A 214 -28.12 -2.97 -13.07
CA SER A 214 -27.15 -3.20 -14.15
C SER A 214 -25.82 -2.46 -13.97
N SER A 215 -25.86 -1.20 -13.53
CA SER A 215 -24.65 -0.41 -13.21
C SER A 215 -23.86 -1.06 -12.06
N THR A 216 -24.53 -1.47 -10.98
CA THR A 216 -23.91 -2.19 -9.87
C THR A 216 -23.34 -3.55 -10.31
N GLN A 217 -24.02 -4.27 -11.20
CA GLN A 217 -23.51 -5.52 -11.73
C GLN A 217 -22.22 -5.30 -12.54
N ALA A 218 -22.15 -4.25 -13.36
CA ALA A 218 -20.93 -3.90 -14.09
C ALA A 218 -19.77 -3.55 -13.12
N GLU A 219 -20.05 -2.86 -12.02
CA GLU A 219 -19.06 -2.57 -10.97
C GLU A 219 -18.55 -3.85 -10.28
N ILE A 220 -19.44 -4.80 -9.99
CA ILE A 220 -19.09 -6.10 -9.40
C ILE A 220 -18.20 -6.90 -10.36
N ASP A 221 -18.58 -6.94 -11.63
CA ASP A 221 -17.82 -7.67 -12.66
C ASP A 221 -16.43 -7.02 -12.86
N TYR A 222 -16.36 -5.69 -12.84
CA TYR A 222 -15.11 -4.95 -12.87
C TYR A 222 -14.24 -5.28 -11.65
N ALA A 223 -14.77 -5.20 -10.43
CA ALA A 223 -14.03 -5.53 -9.22
C ALA A 223 -13.45 -6.96 -9.25
N ARG A 224 -14.24 -7.93 -9.70
CA ARG A 224 -13.81 -9.33 -9.89
C ARG A 224 -12.71 -9.45 -10.93
N SER A 225 -12.82 -8.73 -12.05
CA SER A 225 -11.77 -8.71 -13.09
C SER A 225 -10.43 -8.16 -12.58
N ARG A 226 -10.47 -7.30 -11.55
CA ARG A 226 -9.29 -6.76 -10.85
C ARG A 226 -8.81 -7.63 -9.68
N GLY A 227 -9.43 -8.80 -9.45
CA GLY A 227 -9.09 -9.69 -8.34
C GLY A 227 -9.48 -9.15 -6.96
N LYS A 228 -10.39 -8.17 -6.89
CA LYS A 228 -10.84 -7.59 -5.62
C LYS A 228 -11.90 -8.52 -4.97
N PRO A 229 -11.80 -8.82 -3.66
CA PRO A 229 -12.87 -9.51 -2.94
C PRO A 229 -14.17 -8.70 -2.98
N VAL A 230 -15.29 -9.37 -3.25
CA VAL A 230 -16.63 -8.76 -3.30
C VAL A 230 -17.53 -9.43 -2.26
N THR A 231 -18.13 -8.63 -1.39
CA THR A 231 -19.03 -9.10 -0.33
C THR A 231 -20.41 -8.45 -0.47
N PHE A 232 -21.48 -9.27 -0.46
CA PHE A 232 -22.85 -8.79 -0.38
C PHE A 232 -23.22 -8.52 1.08
N LEU A 233 -23.70 -7.32 1.38
CA LEU A 233 -23.81 -6.82 2.75
C LEU A 233 -25.11 -7.24 3.45
N GLU A 234 -26.17 -7.48 2.70
CA GLU A 234 -27.40 -8.09 3.21
C GLU A 234 -27.48 -9.56 2.79
N LYS A 235 -27.91 -10.42 3.72
CA LYS A 235 -28.18 -11.83 3.42
C LYS A 235 -29.46 -11.92 2.58
N GLU A 236 -29.47 -12.79 1.58
CA GLU A 236 -30.72 -13.18 0.93
C GLU A 236 -31.67 -13.73 1.99
N THR A 237 -32.85 -13.13 2.11
CA THR A 237 -33.94 -13.71 2.88
C THR A 237 -34.38 -14.96 2.13
N THR A 238 -33.86 -16.12 2.54
CA THR A 238 -34.51 -17.38 2.23
C THR A 238 -35.83 -17.39 3.00
N ASP A 239 -36.92 -17.05 2.34
CA ASP A 239 -38.27 -17.43 2.77
C ASP A 239 -38.35 -18.96 2.68
N ALA A 240 -37.84 -19.62 3.71
CA ALA A 240 -37.98 -21.03 3.97
C ALA A 240 -38.32 -21.20 5.46
N ASP A 241 -39.41 -20.55 5.86
CA ASP A 241 -40.21 -20.91 7.03
C ASP A 241 -41.58 -20.26 6.83
N ASP A 242 -42.48 -21.00 6.18
CA ASP A 242 -43.77 -21.24 6.82
C ASP A 242 -44.40 -22.52 6.26
N SER A 243 -44.80 -23.35 7.22
CA SER A 243 -45.43 -24.67 7.11
C SER A 243 -46.93 -24.54 6.93
#